data_AF-A0A7X5HZF1-F1
#
_entry.id   AF-A0A7X5HZF1-F1
#
_cell.length_a   1.000
_cell.length_b   1.000
_cell.length_c   1.000
_cell.angle_alpha   90.00
_cell.angle_beta   90.00
_cell.angle_gamma   90.00
#
_symmetry.space_group_name_H-M   'P 1'
#
loop_
_entity.id
_entity.type
_entity.pdbx_description
1 polymer ?
#
loop_
_entity_poly.entity_id
_entity_poly.type
_entity_poly.pdbx_seq_one_letter_code
_entity_poly.pdbx_strand_id
1 'polypeptide(L)'
;MSRENDLRQKILIVDDSEMNRAILSEMLNDDYDIEEAENGSQAVAILQKSGDEISLVLLDIVMPELDGYGVLEIMNKKRWIEDIPVIMISAENSTSSIDRAYELGVTDFIARPFDALIVRRRVVNTLLLYAKQKKLSEMVSDQIYENEKNSNMMITILSHIVEFRNGESGLHILHVQTITDILLKRLVQITDKYKLSASDMSLISTASALHDIGKISISDEILNKPGRLTDEEFTIMKTHSSVGAEMLNEMPFYTNEPLVKIAYEICRWHHERYDGRGYPDGLTGDEIPISAQIVAIADVYDALTSERVYKKAFSHDKAMDMILNGECGSFNPIILKCLKDSAAAIKNELLKNTVASPDEQELKNLENVLLSHDELSTTKRTMNLLNIERIKNDFFTDVLNEITFEYVSAPPTLTLSKSASDALGLDTFIMNPLNNEQVLNMMDSMDLKNVSRTIHDTTPENPTVEYTCKVKINGELKEKRLICRSVWSIDRTPQYIGVIGIVIDI
;
A
#
# COMPACT_ATOMS: atom_id res chain seq x y z
N MET A 1 16.79 23.81 26.34
CA MET A 1 15.81 23.09 27.17
C MET A 1 14.63 24.01 27.42
N SER A 2 13.78 24.17 26.42
CA SER A 2 12.49 24.86 26.53
C SER A 2 11.46 23.79 26.90
N ARG A 3 10.95 23.85 28.13
CA ARG A 3 9.85 23.00 28.62
C ARG A 3 8.64 23.27 27.73
N GLU A 4 8.19 22.25 27.03
CA GLU A 4 6.82 22.18 26.53
C GLU A 4 5.85 22.35 27.70
N ASN A 5 4.70 22.93 27.40
CA ASN A 5 3.64 23.28 28.33
C ASN A 5 3.15 22.01 29.08
N ASP A 6 3.69 21.73 30.27
CA ASP A 6 3.17 20.67 31.15
C ASP A 6 1.81 21.14 31.70
N LEU A 7 0.74 20.82 30.98
CA LEU A 7 -0.61 20.87 31.53
C LEU A 7 -0.65 19.88 32.71
N ARG A 8 -0.84 20.40 33.92
CA ARG A 8 -1.01 19.54 35.10
C ARG A 8 -2.22 18.64 34.89
N GLN A 9 -2.04 17.35 35.17
CA GLN A 9 -3.14 16.39 35.10
C GLN A 9 -4.21 16.77 36.10
N LYS A 10 -5.48 16.73 35.68
CA LYS A 10 -6.62 17.13 36.51
C LYS A 10 -7.23 15.92 37.21
N ILE A 11 -7.47 16.04 38.52
CA ILE A 11 -8.13 15.01 39.34
C ILE A 11 -9.47 15.56 39.83
N LEU A 12 -10.53 14.79 39.62
CA LEU A 12 -11.86 15.09 40.15
C LEU A 12 -12.03 14.41 41.50
N ILE A 13 -12.28 15.17 42.55
CA ILE A 13 -12.57 14.67 43.90
C ILE A 13 -14.08 14.84 44.17
N VAL A 14 -14.75 13.73 44.45
CA VAL A 14 -16.19 13.67 44.67
C VAL A 14 -16.47 13.11 46.06
N ASP A 15 -16.92 13.95 46.97
CA ASP A 15 -17.22 13.60 48.37
C ASP A 15 -18.21 14.62 48.94
N ASP A 16 -19.17 14.18 49.75
CA ASP A 16 -20.18 15.07 50.33
C ASP A 16 -19.63 15.96 51.45
N SER A 17 -18.55 15.53 52.11
CA SER A 17 -17.88 16.26 53.19
C SER A 17 -16.82 17.22 52.64
N GLU A 18 -17.06 18.52 52.84
CA GLU A 18 -16.09 19.59 52.54
C GLU A 18 -14.73 19.35 53.19
N MET A 19 -14.71 18.80 54.41
CA MET A 19 -13.47 18.49 55.12
C MET A 19 -12.66 17.41 54.39
N ASN A 20 -13.30 16.38 53.84
CA ASN A 20 -12.60 15.32 53.11
C ASN A 20 -12.03 15.83 51.79
N ARG A 21 -12.82 16.63 51.05
CA ARG A 21 -12.35 17.27 49.81
C ARG A 21 -11.14 18.14 50.07
N ALA A 22 -11.19 18.99 51.12
CA ALA A 22 -10.07 19.83 51.51
C ALA A 22 -8.81 19.03 51.86
N ILE A 23 -8.95 17.93 52.62
CA ILE A 23 -7.82 17.05 52.99
C ILE A 23 -7.19 16.41 51.75
N LEU A 24 -8.00 15.81 50.87
CA LEU A 24 -7.50 15.14 49.66
C LEU A 24 -6.90 16.15 48.66
N SER A 25 -7.49 17.34 48.57
CA SER A 25 -6.99 18.47 47.79
C SER A 25 -5.63 18.92 48.30
N GLU A 26 -5.47 19.14 49.61
CA GLU A 26 -4.17 19.46 50.24
C GLU A 26 -3.13 18.34 50.03
N MET A 27 -3.55 17.08 50.02
CA MET A 27 -2.66 15.96 49.76
C MET A 27 -2.15 15.93 48.31
N LEU A 28 -2.86 16.49 47.32
CA LEU A 28 -2.60 16.27 45.88
C LEU A 28 -2.30 17.55 45.08
N ASN A 29 -2.65 18.74 45.58
CA ASN A 29 -2.52 20.03 44.87
C ASN A 29 -1.08 20.41 44.47
N ASP A 30 -0.07 19.84 45.15
CA ASP A 30 1.33 20.05 44.85
C ASP A 30 1.68 19.57 43.44
N ASP A 31 1.04 18.50 42.97
CA ASP A 31 1.38 17.78 41.74
C ASP A 31 0.27 17.83 40.68
N TYR A 32 -0.99 18.03 41.10
CA TYR A 32 -2.19 17.91 40.25
C TYR A 32 -3.10 19.14 40.34
N ASP A 33 -3.87 19.36 39.28
CA ASP A 33 -4.98 20.32 39.31
C ASP A 33 -6.21 19.63 39.87
N ILE A 34 -6.86 20.21 40.87
CA ILE A 34 -7.98 19.59 41.58
C ILE A 34 -9.29 20.25 41.16
N GLU A 35 -10.24 19.44 40.71
CA GLU A 35 -11.64 19.82 40.52
C GLU A 35 -12.49 19.09 41.55
N GLU A 36 -13.47 19.75 42.16
CA GLU A 36 -14.23 19.21 43.27
C GLU A 36 -15.73 19.13 42.95
N ALA A 37 -16.38 18.08 43.45
CA ALA A 37 -17.82 17.90 43.42
C ALA A 37 -18.35 17.44 44.78
N GLU A 38 -19.51 17.96 45.18
CA GLU A 38 -20.12 17.67 46.49
C GLU A 38 -21.13 16.50 46.45
N ASN A 39 -21.47 16.00 45.26
CA ASN A 39 -22.35 14.86 45.07
C ASN A 39 -22.15 14.25 43.67
N GLY A 40 -22.74 13.07 43.45
CA GLY A 40 -22.64 12.38 42.16
C GLY A 40 -23.28 13.14 41.00
N SER A 41 -24.36 13.90 41.23
CA SER A 41 -25.03 14.69 40.18
C SER A 41 -24.09 15.74 39.59
N GLN A 42 -23.36 16.46 40.45
CA GLN A 42 -22.36 17.44 40.05
C GLN A 42 -21.16 16.77 39.36
N ALA A 43 -20.69 15.62 39.89
CA ALA A 43 -19.60 14.88 39.27
C ALA A 43 -19.93 14.46 37.83
N VAL A 44 -21.13 13.95 37.59
CA VAL A 44 -21.60 13.59 36.24
C VAL A 44 -21.69 14.81 35.33
N ALA A 45 -22.15 15.95 35.84
CA ALA A 45 -22.20 17.19 35.07
C ALA A 45 -20.80 17.67 34.66
N ILE A 46 -19.81 17.55 35.56
CA ILE A 46 -18.40 17.87 35.28
C ILE A 46 -17.82 16.90 34.24
N LEU A 47 -17.99 15.59 34.42
CA LEU A 47 -17.54 14.57 33.46
C LEU A 47 -18.16 14.77 32.08
N GLN A 48 -19.41 15.19 32.01
CA GLN A 48 -20.07 15.49 30.74
C GLN A 48 -19.52 16.75 30.07
N LYS A 49 -19.11 17.76 30.84
CA LYS A 49 -18.64 19.04 30.32
C LYS A 49 -17.15 19.02 29.97
N SER A 50 -16.35 18.33 30.77
CA SER A 50 -14.88 18.42 30.80
C SER A 50 -14.20 17.07 31.05
N GLY A 51 -14.85 15.95 30.72
CA GLY A 51 -14.32 14.61 30.93
C GLY A 51 -12.95 14.36 30.28
N ASP A 52 -12.73 14.89 29.06
CA ASP A 52 -11.46 14.74 28.33
C ASP A 52 -10.25 15.38 29.05
N GLU A 53 -10.50 16.29 29.99
CA GLU A 53 -9.45 16.94 30.79
C GLU A 53 -9.16 16.19 32.10
N ILE A 54 -10.07 15.31 32.54
CA ILE A 54 -9.97 14.61 33.82
C ILE A 54 -9.18 13.32 33.66
N SER A 55 -8.08 13.21 34.40
CA SER A 55 -7.17 12.06 34.35
C SER A 55 -7.51 10.97 35.37
N LEU A 56 -8.25 11.30 36.44
CA LEU A 56 -8.63 10.37 37.50
C LEU A 56 -9.80 10.92 38.33
N VAL A 57 -10.67 10.03 38.80
CA VAL A 57 -11.75 10.37 39.75
C VAL A 57 -11.48 9.69 41.10
N LEU A 58 -11.46 10.49 42.17
CA LEU A 58 -11.58 10.01 43.54
C LEU A 58 -13.05 10.12 43.95
N LEU A 59 -13.72 8.98 44.16
CA LEU A 59 -15.17 8.94 44.29
C LEU A 59 -15.60 8.31 45.62
N ASP A 60 -16.30 9.07 46.46
CA ASP A 60 -16.92 8.50 47.64
C ASP A 60 -18.11 7.61 47.29
N ILE A 61 -18.35 6.57 48.10
CA ILE A 61 -19.49 5.68 47.93
C ILE A 61 -20.79 6.35 48.37
N VAL A 62 -20.81 6.99 49.54
CA VAL A 62 -22.03 7.39 50.25
C VAL A 62 -22.20 8.89 50.19
N MET A 63 -22.99 9.35 49.23
CA MET A 63 -23.26 10.77 49.02
C MET A 63 -24.77 11.02 48.86
N PRO A 64 -25.26 12.24 49.18
CA PRO A 64 -26.64 12.61 48.91
C PRO A 64 -26.92 12.67 47.41
N GLU A 65 -28.21 12.58 47.05
CA GLU A 65 -28.70 12.52 45.67
C GLU A 65 -28.24 11.29 44.90
N LEU A 66 -27.14 11.40 44.15
CA LEU A 66 -26.54 10.32 43.38
C LEU A 66 -25.29 9.83 44.11
N ASP A 67 -25.35 8.57 44.54
CA ASP A 67 -24.26 7.91 45.24
C ASP A 67 -23.13 7.49 44.28
N GLY A 68 -22.00 7.03 44.83
CA GLY A 68 -20.84 6.64 44.01
C GLY A 68 -21.15 5.49 43.05
N TYR A 69 -22.02 4.56 43.44
CA TYR A 69 -22.46 3.48 42.56
C TYR A 69 -23.27 4.00 41.38
N GLY A 70 -24.18 4.96 41.60
CA GLY A 70 -24.95 5.60 40.54
C GLY A 70 -24.07 6.37 39.55
N VAL A 71 -22.99 7.01 40.03
CA VAL A 71 -21.99 7.64 39.15
C VAL A 71 -21.32 6.58 38.27
N LEU A 72 -20.86 5.46 38.85
CA LEU A 72 -20.22 4.37 38.09
C LEU A 72 -21.17 3.74 37.06
N GLU A 73 -22.45 3.57 37.38
CA GLU A 73 -23.46 3.08 36.43
C GLU A 73 -23.60 4.02 35.23
N ILE A 74 -23.58 5.33 35.45
CA ILE A 74 -23.61 6.33 34.38
C ILE A 74 -22.32 6.31 33.58
N MET A 75 -21.15 6.24 34.23
CA MET A 75 -19.86 6.15 33.56
C MET A 75 -19.77 4.91 32.66
N ASN A 76 -20.28 3.75 33.11
CA ASN A 76 -20.38 2.54 32.28
C ASN A 76 -21.30 2.73 31.08
N LYS A 77 -22.51 3.29 31.29
CA LYS A 77 -23.47 3.56 30.21
C LYS A 77 -22.92 4.53 29.17
N LYS A 78 -22.07 5.48 29.59
CA LYS A 78 -21.42 6.48 28.74
C LYS A 78 -20.02 6.06 28.26
N ARG A 79 -19.51 4.90 28.72
CA ARG A 79 -18.16 4.37 28.47
C ARG A 79 -17.00 5.23 28.96
N TRP A 80 -17.24 6.22 29.82
CA TRP A 80 -16.19 7.08 30.39
C TRP A 80 -15.19 6.34 31.27
N ILE A 81 -15.61 5.24 31.89
CA ILE A 81 -14.76 4.43 32.78
C ILE A 81 -13.65 3.68 32.04
N GLU A 82 -13.76 3.54 30.71
CA GLU A 82 -12.71 2.93 29.88
C GLU A 82 -11.49 3.84 29.77
N ASP A 83 -11.70 5.16 29.79
CA ASP A 83 -10.64 6.17 29.62
C ASP A 83 -10.22 6.81 30.94
N ILE A 84 -11.16 6.95 31.89
CA ILE A 84 -10.94 7.67 33.16
C ILE A 84 -10.96 6.67 34.33
N PRO A 85 -9.82 6.41 34.99
CA PRO A 85 -9.77 5.57 36.16
C PRO A 85 -10.54 6.17 37.33
N VAL A 86 -11.23 5.31 38.07
CA VAL A 86 -11.92 5.68 39.31
C VAL A 86 -11.27 4.94 40.47
N ILE A 87 -10.86 5.69 41.49
CA ILE A 87 -10.48 5.16 42.80
C ILE A 87 -11.61 5.49 43.78
N MET A 88 -12.22 4.45 44.32
CA MET A 88 -13.28 4.62 45.31
C MET A 88 -12.70 5.00 46.67
N ILE A 89 -13.40 5.86 47.38
CA ILE A 89 -13.13 6.22 48.76
C ILE A 89 -14.25 5.65 49.62
N SER A 90 -13.91 5.07 50.77
CA SER A 90 -14.94 4.60 51.70
C SER A 90 -14.45 4.53 53.15
N ALA A 91 -15.38 4.74 54.06
CA ALA A 91 -15.23 4.42 55.47
C ALA A 91 -15.60 2.95 55.78
N GLU A 92 -16.36 2.30 54.90
CA GLU A 92 -16.86 0.95 55.07
C GLU A 92 -16.01 -0.05 54.26
N ASN A 93 -15.33 -0.95 54.97
CA ASN A 93 -14.48 -2.01 54.40
C ASN A 93 -15.21 -3.36 54.32
N SER A 94 -16.54 -3.36 54.19
CA SER A 94 -17.28 -4.62 54.02
C SER A 94 -16.90 -5.27 52.68
N THR A 95 -16.70 -6.59 52.69
CA THR A 95 -16.31 -7.34 51.47
C THR A 95 -17.35 -7.15 50.36
N SER A 96 -18.64 -7.11 50.71
CA SER A 96 -19.74 -6.93 49.74
C SER A 96 -19.73 -5.58 49.01
N SER A 97 -19.36 -4.50 49.68
CA SER A 97 -19.33 -3.16 49.06
C SER A 97 -18.14 -3.02 48.11
N ILE A 98 -17.01 -3.65 48.44
CA ILE A 98 -15.80 -3.68 47.62
C ILE A 98 -16.01 -4.53 46.37
N ASP A 99 -16.59 -5.73 46.53
CA ASP A 99 -16.89 -6.63 45.40
C ASP A 99 -17.81 -5.95 44.37
N ARG A 100 -18.88 -5.29 44.85
CA ARG A 100 -19.79 -4.52 43.98
C ARG A 100 -19.08 -3.38 43.24
N ALA A 101 -18.13 -2.70 43.87
CA ALA A 101 -17.37 -1.62 43.23
C ALA A 101 -16.49 -2.15 42.09
N TYR A 102 -15.82 -3.29 42.29
CA TYR A 102 -15.04 -3.94 41.24
C TYR A 102 -15.90 -4.47 40.08
N GLU A 103 -17.10 -5.01 40.38
CA GLU A 103 -18.07 -5.41 39.34
C GLU A 103 -18.49 -4.25 38.44
N LEU A 104 -18.44 -3.02 38.96
CA LEU A 104 -18.75 -1.78 38.22
C LEU A 104 -17.53 -1.15 37.55
N GLY A 105 -16.35 -1.79 37.57
CA GLY A 105 -15.17 -1.35 36.82
C GLY A 105 -14.24 -0.38 37.55
N VAL A 106 -14.34 -0.27 38.87
CA VAL A 106 -13.43 0.55 39.69
C VAL A 106 -12.00 0.04 39.59
N THR A 107 -11.03 0.95 39.47
CA THR A 107 -9.62 0.60 39.37
C THR A 107 -9.01 0.22 40.72
N ASP A 108 -9.32 0.99 41.76
CA ASP A 108 -8.74 0.79 43.08
C ASP A 108 -9.60 1.42 44.19
N PHE A 109 -9.21 1.22 45.45
CA PHE A 109 -9.95 1.67 46.62
C PHE A 109 -9.05 2.24 47.72
N ILE A 110 -9.46 3.35 48.32
CA ILE A 110 -8.80 4.01 49.45
C ILE A 110 -9.72 3.98 50.67
N ALA A 111 -9.28 3.26 51.71
CA ALA A 111 -9.96 3.24 53.00
C ALA A 111 -9.64 4.52 53.80
N ARG A 112 -10.62 5.00 54.56
CA ARG A 112 -10.42 6.03 55.59
C ARG A 112 -9.89 5.41 56.90
N PRO A 113 -9.09 6.13 57.71
CA PRO A 113 -8.59 7.50 57.52
C PRO A 113 -7.50 7.60 56.44
N PHE A 114 -7.40 8.76 55.79
CA PHE A 114 -6.45 8.98 54.70
C PHE A 114 -5.00 9.09 55.20
N ASP A 115 -4.13 8.31 54.59
CA ASP A 115 -2.67 8.47 54.70
C ASP A 115 -2.17 9.12 53.41
N ALA A 116 -1.54 10.30 53.54
CA ALA A 116 -1.06 11.07 52.39
C ALA A 116 -0.11 10.30 51.48
N LEU A 117 0.76 9.46 52.05
CA LEU A 117 1.71 8.66 51.28
C LEU A 117 0.97 7.55 50.50
N ILE A 118 -0.03 6.92 51.11
CA ILE A 118 -0.84 5.88 50.45
C ILE A 118 -1.67 6.48 49.33
N VAL A 119 -2.37 7.60 49.57
CA VAL A 119 -3.20 8.29 48.57
C VAL A 119 -2.34 8.69 47.38
N ARG A 120 -1.23 9.42 47.61
CA ARG A 120 -0.31 9.83 46.55
C ARG A 120 0.21 8.63 45.75
N ARG A 121 0.63 7.55 46.41
CA ARG A 121 1.12 6.34 45.72
C ARG A 121 0.06 5.66 44.87
N ARG A 122 -1.18 5.55 45.35
CA ARG A 122 -2.27 4.94 44.59
C ARG A 122 -2.65 5.79 43.38
N VAL A 123 -2.78 7.10 43.55
CA VAL A 123 -3.02 8.05 42.45
C VAL A 123 -1.92 7.95 41.40
N VAL A 124 -0.64 8.04 41.79
CA VAL A 124 0.50 7.94 40.86
C VAL A 124 0.52 6.59 40.13
N ASN A 125 0.33 5.48 40.85
CA ASN A 125 0.34 4.15 40.23
C ASN A 125 -0.81 3.96 39.24
N THR A 126 -2.00 4.43 39.57
CA THR A 126 -3.18 4.35 38.71
C THR A 126 -3.01 5.21 37.46
N LEU A 127 -2.56 6.46 37.60
CA LEU A 127 -2.26 7.34 36.47
C LEU A 127 -1.17 6.74 35.56
N LEU A 128 -0.10 6.19 36.16
CA LEU A 128 0.96 5.54 35.40
C LEU A 128 0.47 4.29 34.65
N LEU A 129 -0.42 3.51 35.26
CA LEU A 129 -1.03 2.33 34.62
C LEU A 129 -1.83 2.74 33.38
N TYR A 130 -2.71 3.73 33.51
CA TYR A 130 -3.53 4.21 32.40
C TYR A 130 -2.70 4.90 31.31
N ALA A 131 -1.68 5.67 31.68
CA ALA A 131 -0.74 6.24 30.73
C ALA A 131 0.00 5.15 29.93
N LYS A 132 0.43 4.06 30.58
CA LYS A 132 1.03 2.90 29.90
C LYS A 132 0.03 2.17 29.01
N GLN A 133 -1.21 1.98 29.45
CA GLN A 133 -2.26 1.33 28.67
C GLN A 133 -2.60 2.14 27.41
N LYS A 134 -2.79 3.45 27.55
CA LYS A 134 -3.02 4.36 26.42
C LYS A 134 -1.86 4.30 25.42
N LYS A 135 -0.62 4.42 25.90
CA LYS A 135 0.57 4.30 25.06
C LYS A 135 0.66 2.94 24.35
N LEU A 136 0.31 1.84 25.03
CA LEU A 136 0.28 0.52 24.40
C LEU A 136 -0.79 0.43 23.32
N SER A 137 -1.98 0.97 23.58
CA SER A 137 -3.07 1.00 22.59
C SER A 137 -2.69 1.83 21.36
N GLU A 138 -2.04 2.98 21.56
CA GLU A 138 -1.50 3.81 20.47
C GLU A 138 -0.46 3.04 19.65
N MET A 139 0.54 2.44 20.30
CA MET A 139 1.56 1.63 19.61
C MET A 139 0.97 0.45 18.83
N VAL A 140 -0.08 -0.20 19.36
CA VAL A 140 -0.77 -1.29 18.65
C VAL A 140 -1.52 -0.75 17.44
N SER A 141 -2.22 0.38 17.57
CA SER A 141 -2.91 1.03 16.46
C SER A 141 -1.93 1.44 15.36
N ASP A 142 -0.82 2.07 15.73
CA ASP A 142 0.24 2.48 14.81
C ASP A 142 0.85 1.26 14.09
N GLN A 143 1.10 0.17 14.83
CA GLN A 143 1.65 -1.06 14.25
C GLN A 143 0.66 -1.73 13.29
N ILE A 144 -0.64 -1.74 13.60
CA ILE A 144 -1.68 -2.26 12.70
C ILE A 144 -1.70 -1.46 11.40
N TYR A 145 -1.71 -0.12 11.52
CA TYR A 145 -1.69 0.77 10.37
C TYR A 145 -0.45 0.55 9.50
N GLU A 146 0.74 0.49 10.11
CA GLU A 146 1.99 0.22 9.38
C GLU A 146 2.01 -1.18 8.75
N ASN A 147 1.43 -2.19 9.40
CA ASN A 147 1.32 -3.53 8.81
C ASN A 147 0.40 -3.54 7.59
N GLU A 148 -0.79 -2.93 7.67
CA GLU A 148 -1.72 -2.82 6.55
C GLU A 148 -1.10 -2.06 5.37
N LYS A 149 -0.43 -0.95 5.67
CA LYS A 149 0.34 -0.16 4.69
C LYS A 149 1.41 -0.99 4.00
N ASN A 150 2.23 -1.73 4.75
CA ASN A 150 3.28 -2.59 4.20
C ASN A 150 2.70 -3.73 3.35
N SER A 151 1.61 -4.35 3.78
CA SER A 151 0.91 -5.39 3.01
C SER A 151 0.35 -4.85 1.70
N ASN A 152 -0.32 -3.70 1.73
CA ASN A 152 -0.84 -3.04 0.52
C ASN A 152 0.29 -2.66 -0.45
N MET A 153 1.41 -2.15 0.07
CA MET A 153 2.60 -1.85 -0.74
C MET A 153 3.16 -3.09 -1.43
N MET A 154 3.28 -4.21 -0.71
CA MET A 154 3.77 -5.47 -1.27
C MET A 154 2.84 -6.02 -2.35
N ILE A 155 1.52 -5.98 -2.14
CA ILE A 155 0.52 -6.37 -3.13
C ILE A 155 0.65 -5.51 -4.39
N THR A 156 0.79 -4.20 -4.21
CA THR A 156 0.94 -3.24 -5.31
C THR A 156 2.22 -3.53 -6.11
N ILE A 157 3.37 -3.73 -5.45
CA ILE A 157 4.64 -4.09 -6.11
C ILE A 157 4.51 -5.38 -6.91
N LEU A 158 3.93 -6.44 -6.35
CA LEU A 158 3.76 -7.71 -7.04
C LEU A 158 2.86 -7.57 -8.27
N SER A 159 1.77 -6.80 -8.14
CA SER A 159 0.84 -6.55 -9.23
C SER A 159 1.50 -5.73 -10.35
N HIS A 160 2.31 -4.72 -9.99
CA HIS A 160 3.11 -3.96 -10.96
C HIS A 160 4.11 -4.83 -11.74
N ILE A 161 4.77 -5.79 -11.09
CA ILE A 161 5.72 -6.69 -11.77
C ILE A 161 5.02 -7.52 -12.85
N VAL A 162 3.80 -7.99 -12.57
CA VAL A 162 3.00 -8.74 -13.55
C VAL A 162 2.57 -7.85 -14.71
N GLU A 163 2.12 -6.63 -14.44
CA GLU A 163 1.71 -5.70 -15.51
C GLU A 163 2.88 -5.19 -16.35
N PHE A 164 4.06 -5.02 -15.75
CA PHE A 164 5.27 -4.64 -16.48
C PHE A 164 5.62 -5.66 -17.58
N ARG A 165 5.39 -6.97 -17.32
CA ARG A 165 5.57 -8.01 -18.34
C ARG A 165 4.60 -7.88 -19.52
N ASN A 166 3.45 -7.27 -19.31
CA ASN A 166 2.38 -7.10 -20.30
C ASN A 166 2.45 -5.73 -21.02
N GLY A 167 3.48 -4.92 -20.74
CA GLY A 167 3.60 -3.57 -21.30
C GLY A 167 2.46 -2.62 -20.87
N GLU A 168 1.76 -2.95 -19.78
CA GLU A 168 0.76 -2.07 -19.18
C GLU A 168 1.42 -1.15 -18.15
N SER A 169 1.00 0.12 -18.13
CA SER A 169 1.54 1.10 -17.18
C SER A 169 1.13 0.74 -15.76
N GLY A 170 1.99 1.03 -14.79
CA GLY A 170 1.66 0.81 -13.38
C GLY A 170 0.41 1.56 -12.88
N LEU A 171 -0.01 2.62 -13.58
CA LEU A 171 -1.23 3.37 -13.28
C LEU A 171 -2.50 2.53 -13.34
N HIS A 172 -2.53 1.47 -14.16
CA HIS A 172 -3.69 0.61 -14.34
C HIS A 172 -4.19 0.04 -13.01
N ILE A 173 -3.29 -0.53 -12.20
CA ILE A 173 -3.64 -1.12 -10.91
C ILE A 173 -4.25 -0.08 -9.97
N LEU A 174 -3.62 1.10 -9.87
CA LEU A 174 -4.12 2.20 -9.05
C LEU A 174 -5.50 2.69 -9.52
N HIS A 175 -5.72 2.77 -10.83
CA HIS A 175 -6.99 3.17 -11.40
C HIS A 175 -8.09 2.16 -11.09
N VAL A 176 -7.84 0.86 -11.31
CA VAL A 176 -8.80 -0.22 -11.01
C VAL A 176 -9.18 -0.20 -9.53
N GLN A 177 -8.20 -0.05 -8.62
CA GLN A 177 -8.47 0.09 -7.18
C GLN A 177 -9.34 1.31 -6.88
N THR A 178 -8.98 2.47 -7.42
CA THR A 178 -9.70 3.74 -7.21
C THR A 178 -11.15 3.65 -7.69
N ILE A 179 -11.36 3.11 -8.89
CA ILE A 179 -12.69 2.93 -9.47
C ILE A 179 -13.48 1.94 -8.62
N THR A 180 -12.87 0.82 -8.22
CA THR A 180 -13.49 -0.21 -7.37
C THR A 180 -14.00 0.39 -6.05
N ASP A 181 -13.16 1.16 -5.34
CA ASP A 181 -13.54 1.81 -4.08
C ASP A 181 -14.70 2.81 -4.26
N ILE A 182 -14.66 3.64 -5.31
CA ILE A 182 -15.74 4.58 -5.62
C ILE A 182 -17.06 3.85 -5.93
N LEU A 183 -16.99 2.75 -6.69
CA LEU A 183 -18.17 1.97 -7.04
C LEU A 183 -18.77 1.25 -5.84
N LEU A 184 -17.94 0.67 -4.97
CA LEU A 184 -18.38 -0.01 -3.74
C LEU A 184 -19.07 0.98 -2.78
N LYS A 185 -18.47 2.15 -2.55
CA LYS A 185 -19.06 3.22 -1.74
C LYS A 185 -20.41 3.67 -2.30
N ARG A 186 -20.54 3.74 -3.62
CA ARG A 186 -21.82 4.08 -4.26
C ARG A 186 -22.85 2.96 -4.15
N LEU A 187 -22.42 1.71 -4.30
CA LEU A 187 -23.27 0.53 -4.24
C LEU A 187 -24.03 0.43 -2.92
N VAL A 188 -23.31 0.53 -1.79
CA VAL A 188 -23.91 0.44 -0.44
C VAL A 188 -24.85 1.61 -0.10
N GLN A 189 -24.75 2.73 -0.82
CA GLN A 189 -25.66 3.86 -0.66
C GLN A 189 -26.98 3.67 -1.41
N ILE A 190 -27.00 2.88 -2.48
CA ILE A 190 -28.16 2.76 -3.37
C ILE A 190 -28.91 1.43 -3.23
N THR A 191 -28.33 0.44 -2.54
CA THR A 191 -28.98 -0.85 -2.31
C THR A 191 -28.49 -1.55 -1.05
N ASP A 192 -29.41 -2.20 -0.33
CA ASP A 192 -29.10 -3.08 0.81
C ASP A 192 -28.91 -4.56 0.39
N LYS A 193 -28.96 -4.85 -0.91
CA LYS A 193 -28.82 -6.22 -1.45
C LYS A 193 -27.48 -6.86 -1.06
N TYR A 194 -26.41 -6.05 -1.04
CA TYR A 194 -25.06 -6.48 -0.72
C TYR A 194 -24.66 -5.89 0.63
N LYS A 195 -24.59 -6.72 1.68
CA LYS A 195 -24.21 -6.30 3.02
C LYS A 195 -22.70 -6.21 3.14
N LEU A 196 -22.13 -5.11 2.67
CA LEU A 196 -20.69 -4.86 2.71
C LEU A 196 -20.37 -3.87 3.84
N SER A 197 -19.49 -4.28 4.76
CA SER A 197 -18.91 -3.40 5.75
C SER A 197 -17.77 -2.56 5.15
N ALA A 198 -17.28 -1.56 5.88
CA ALA A 198 -16.08 -0.81 5.49
C ALA A 198 -14.85 -1.72 5.30
N SER A 199 -14.73 -2.76 6.13
CA SER A 199 -13.66 -3.75 6.02
C SER A 199 -13.78 -4.60 4.76
N ASP A 200 -15.00 -5.04 4.40
CA ASP A 200 -15.23 -5.81 3.17
C ASP A 200 -14.88 -4.98 1.92
N MET A 201 -15.29 -3.71 1.89
CA MET A 201 -14.97 -2.81 0.78
C MET A 201 -13.46 -2.59 0.65
N SER A 202 -12.75 -2.41 1.77
CA SER A 202 -11.29 -2.29 1.77
C SER A 202 -10.62 -3.55 1.25
N LEU A 203 -11.09 -4.75 1.65
CA LEU A 203 -10.55 -6.01 1.18
C LEU A 203 -10.76 -6.21 -0.33
N ILE A 204 -11.95 -5.89 -0.86
CA ILE A 204 -12.22 -5.97 -2.31
C ILE A 204 -11.33 -4.99 -3.08
N SER A 205 -11.17 -3.77 -2.60
CA SER A 205 -10.29 -2.79 -3.22
C SER A 205 -8.82 -3.23 -3.19
N THR A 206 -8.33 -3.81 -2.08
CA THR A 206 -6.96 -4.33 -2.03
C THR A 206 -6.80 -5.53 -2.98
N ALA A 207 -7.75 -6.46 -2.98
CA ALA A 207 -7.72 -7.67 -3.80
C ALA A 207 -7.84 -7.39 -5.30
N SER A 208 -8.46 -6.27 -5.72
CA SER A 208 -8.61 -5.94 -7.14
C SER A 208 -7.27 -5.77 -7.85
N ALA A 209 -6.19 -5.41 -7.15
CA ALA A 209 -4.85 -5.33 -7.74
C ALA A 209 -4.34 -6.68 -8.25
N LEU A 210 -4.82 -7.79 -7.69
CA LEU A 210 -4.37 -9.14 -8.00
C LEU A 210 -5.13 -9.78 -9.17
N HIS A 211 -6.13 -9.12 -9.75
CA HIS A 211 -7.05 -9.72 -10.73
C HIS A 211 -6.33 -10.41 -11.90
N ASP A 212 -5.19 -9.85 -12.31
CA ASP A 212 -4.39 -10.32 -13.43
C ASP A 212 -3.08 -11.04 -13.05
N ILE A 213 -2.90 -11.43 -11.77
CA ILE A 213 -1.68 -12.13 -11.31
C ILE A 213 -1.39 -13.40 -12.13
N GLY A 214 -2.43 -14.06 -12.64
CA GLY A 214 -2.32 -15.24 -13.48
C GLY A 214 -1.67 -15.00 -14.85
N LYS A 215 -1.54 -13.74 -15.31
CA LYS A 215 -0.79 -13.42 -16.55
C LYS A 215 0.67 -13.89 -16.45
N ILE A 216 1.18 -14.11 -15.24
CA ILE A 216 2.52 -14.67 -15.04
C ILE A 216 2.73 -16.02 -15.76
N SER A 217 1.68 -16.82 -15.97
CA SER A 217 1.78 -18.10 -16.66
C SER A 217 1.62 -18.02 -18.18
N ILE A 218 1.29 -16.84 -18.73
CA ILE A 218 1.13 -16.64 -20.17
C ILE A 218 2.51 -16.36 -20.77
N SER A 219 2.81 -16.96 -21.92
CA SER A 219 4.09 -16.76 -22.60
C SER A 219 4.18 -15.35 -23.17
N ASP A 220 5.40 -14.80 -23.22
CA ASP A 220 5.62 -13.43 -23.70
C ASP A 220 5.23 -13.26 -25.17
N GLU A 221 5.30 -14.31 -26.00
CA GLU A 221 4.90 -14.23 -27.40
C GLU A 221 3.39 -14.00 -27.58
N ILE A 222 2.57 -14.51 -26.65
CA ILE A 222 1.11 -14.31 -26.64
C ILE A 222 0.77 -13.01 -25.91
N LEU A 223 1.40 -12.80 -24.74
CA LEU A 223 1.14 -11.64 -23.88
C LEU A 223 1.46 -10.32 -24.60
N ASN A 224 2.63 -10.24 -25.24
CA ASN A 224 3.13 -9.03 -25.88
C ASN A 224 2.95 -9.01 -27.40
N LYS A 225 2.09 -9.87 -27.96
CA LYS A 225 1.91 -10.00 -29.42
C LYS A 225 1.52 -8.64 -30.03
N PRO A 226 2.27 -8.12 -31.03
CA PRO A 226 1.90 -6.87 -31.70
C PRO A 226 0.77 -7.11 -32.71
N GLY A 227 -0.47 -7.09 -32.22
CA GLY A 227 -1.67 -7.24 -33.05
C GLY A 227 -2.80 -8.01 -32.37
N ARG A 228 -3.77 -8.47 -33.16
CA ARG A 228 -4.86 -9.31 -32.65
C ARG A 228 -4.36 -10.74 -32.41
N LEU A 229 -4.77 -11.31 -31.29
CA LEU A 229 -4.60 -12.75 -31.01
C LEU A 229 -5.45 -13.58 -31.99
N THR A 230 -4.96 -14.77 -32.35
CA THR A 230 -5.79 -15.80 -33.00
C THR A 230 -6.77 -16.39 -31.98
N ASP A 231 -7.75 -17.17 -32.43
CA ASP A 231 -8.72 -17.80 -31.52
C ASP A 231 -8.04 -18.79 -30.56
N GLU A 232 -6.98 -19.48 -31.01
CA GLU A 232 -6.17 -20.37 -30.19
C GLU A 232 -5.35 -19.59 -29.14
N GLU A 233 -4.67 -18.52 -29.56
CA GLU A 233 -3.91 -17.66 -28.66
C GLU A 233 -4.81 -16.96 -27.64
N PHE A 234 -5.99 -16.50 -28.07
CA PHE A 234 -6.99 -15.94 -27.17
C PHE A 234 -7.51 -16.99 -26.18
N THR A 235 -7.65 -18.24 -26.60
CA THR A 235 -7.99 -19.34 -25.70
C THR A 235 -6.93 -19.56 -24.63
N ILE A 236 -5.65 -19.45 -24.98
CA ILE A 236 -4.54 -19.48 -24.01
C ILE A 236 -4.58 -18.24 -23.11
N MET A 237 -4.78 -17.05 -23.66
CA MET A 237 -4.86 -15.80 -22.88
C MET A 237 -5.92 -15.88 -21.79
N LYS A 238 -7.12 -16.40 -22.10
CA LYS A 238 -8.21 -16.56 -21.12
C LYS A 238 -7.84 -17.40 -19.90
N THR A 239 -6.80 -18.24 -19.98
CA THR A 239 -6.39 -19.12 -18.88
C THR A 239 -5.83 -18.37 -17.67
N HIS A 240 -5.37 -17.12 -17.82
CA HIS A 240 -4.83 -16.32 -16.71
C HIS A 240 -5.83 -16.23 -15.53
N SER A 241 -7.13 -16.12 -15.83
CA SER A 241 -8.19 -16.05 -14.82
C SER A 241 -8.21 -17.30 -13.93
N SER A 242 -8.30 -18.47 -14.54
CA SER A 242 -8.27 -19.77 -13.86
C SER A 242 -6.94 -20.04 -13.17
N VAL A 243 -5.81 -19.73 -13.80
CA VAL A 243 -4.47 -19.96 -13.23
C VAL A 243 -4.22 -19.07 -12.02
N GLY A 244 -4.56 -17.78 -12.09
CA GLY A 244 -4.43 -16.87 -10.96
C GLY A 244 -5.27 -17.32 -9.75
N ALA A 245 -6.48 -17.82 -10.01
CA ALA A 245 -7.33 -18.41 -8.98
C ALA A 245 -6.72 -19.71 -8.40
N GLU A 246 -6.18 -20.58 -9.24
CA GLU A 246 -5.52 -21.82 -8.80
C GLU A 246 -4.29 -21.53 -7.92
N MET A 247 -3.45 -20.57 -8.31
CA MET A 247 -2.30 -20.12 -7.52
C MET A 247 -2.70 -19.71 -6.09
N LEU A 248 -3.83 -19.03 -5.93
CA LEU A 248 -4.34 -18.62 -4.61
C LEU A 248 -4.93 -19.80 -3.83
N ASN A 249 -5.60 -20.73 -4.52
CA ASN A 249 -6.19 -21.90 -3.89
C ASN A 249 -5.12 -22.90 -3.41
N GLU A 250 -3.98 -22.97 -4.10
CA GLU A 250 -2.83 -23.81 -3.76
C GLU A 250 -1.97 -23.29 -2.60
N MET A 251 -2.38 -22.22 -1.90
CA MET A 251 -1.69 -21.69 -0.71
C MET A 251 -2.19 -22.38 0.58
N PRO A 252 -1.59 -23.50 1.05
CA PRO A 252 -2.19 -24.38 2.07
C PRO A 252 -2.45 -23.71 3.43
N PHE A 253 -1.77 -22.62 3.73
CA PHE A 253 -1.90 -21.92 5.02
C PHE A 253 -2.85 -20.71 4.98
N TYR A 254 -3.24 -20.25 3.78
CA TYR A 254 -3.95 -18.98 3.61
C TYR A 254 -5.25 -19.08 2.82
N THR A 255 -5.61 -20.26 2.30
CA THR A 255 -6.83 -20.47 1.50
C THR A 255 -8.11 -19.98 2.18
N ASN A 256 -8.13 -19.97 3.52
CA ASN A 256 -9.30 -19.53 4.29
C ASN A 256 -9.31 -18.05 4.68
N GLU A 257 -8.23 -17.31 4.43
CA GLU A 257 -8.14 -15.89 4.75
C GLU A 257 -9.09 -15.06 3.89
N PRO A 258 -9.80 -14.06 4.45
CA PRO A 258 -10.77 -13.24 3.72
C PRO A 258 -10.21 -12.61 2.45
N LEU A 259 -8.98 -12.08 2.52
CA LEU A 259 -8.31 -11.47 1.37
C LEU A 259 -8.08 -12.49 0.24
N VAL A 260 -7.63 -13.71 0.57
CA VAL A 260 -7.34 -14.76 -0.42
C VAL A 260 -8.62 -15.26 -1.08
N LYS A 261 -9.72 -15.40 -0.32
CA LYS A 261 -11.02 -15.76 -0.90
C LYS A 261 -11.52 -14.72 -1.88
N ILE A 262 -11.46 -13.44 -1.51
CA ILE A 262 -11.90 -12.34 -2.38
C ILE A 262 -11.00 -12.23 -3.61
N ALA A 263 -9.68 -12.34 -3.43
CA ALA A 263 -8.74 -12.35 -4.55
C ALA A 263 -8.99 -13.54 -5.50
N TYR A 264 -9.30 -14.72 -4.96
CA TYR A 264 -9.68 -15.88 -5.76
C TYR A 264 -10.92 -15.61 -6.62
N GLU A 265 -11.98 -15.05 -6.02
CA GLU A 265 -13.22 -14.69 -6.74
C GLU A 265 -12.93 -13.71 -7.88
N ILE A 266 -12.14 -12.68 -7.61
CA ILE A 266 -11.78 -11.66 -8.58
C ILE A 266 -10.94 -12.28 -9.71
N CYS A 267 -9.83 -12.96 -9.39
CA CYS A 267 -8.97 -13.61 -10.40
C CYS A 267 -9.80 -14.53 -11.30
N ARG A 268 -10.64 -15.38 -10.70
CA ARG A 268 -11.40 -16.37 -11.45
C ARG A 268 -12.48 -15.73 -12.32
N TRP A 269 -13.19 -14.73 -11.84
CA TRP A 269 -14.47 -14.32 -12.43
C TRP A 269 -14.58 -12.86 -12.86
N HIS A 270 -13.52 -12.05 -12.81
CA HIS A 270 -13.57 -10.66 -13.30
C HIS A 270 -13.84 -10.54 -14.82
N HIS A 271 -13.73 -11.64 -15.58
CA HIS A 271 -14.12 -11.70 -16.99
C HIS A 271 -15.47 -12.40 -17.23
N GLU A 272 -16.18 -12.79 -16.18
CA GLU A 272 -17.56 -13.24 -16.30
C GLU A 272 -18.48 -12.09 -16.71
N ARG A 273 -19.52 -12.43 -17.47
CA ARG A 273 -20.49 -11.44 -17.96
C ARG A 273 -21.84 -11.74 -17.36
N TYR A 274 -22.59 -10.69 -17.01
CA TYR A 274 -23.90 -10.83 -16.36
C TYR A 274 -24.90 -11.65 -17.19
N ASP A 275 -24.67 -11.77 -18.50
CA ASP A 275 -25.44 -12.56 -19.46
C ASP A 275 -24.95 -14.00 -19.67
N GLY A 276 -23.93 -14.48 -18.94
CA GLY A 276 -23.36 -15.83 -19.06
C GLY A 276 -22.43 -16.05 -20.24
N ARG A 277 -22.12 -15.00 -21.02
CA ARG A 277 -21.21 -15.11 -22.19
C ARG A 277 -19.75 -14.84 -21.84
N GLY A 278 -19.43 -14.77 -20.56
CA GLY A 278 -18.07 -14.58 -20.04
C GLY A 278 -17.27 -15.87 -19.96
N TYR A 279 -16.15 -15.82 -19.25
CA TYR A 279 -15.28 -16.96 -18.97
C TYR A 279 -14.67 -16.80 -17.56
N PRO A 280 -14.13 -17.88 -16.97
CA PRO A 280 -13.94 -19.24 -17.48
C PRO A 280 -15.14 -20.19 -17.32
N ASP A 281 -16.08 -19.90 -16.42
CA ASP A 281 -17.12 -20.83 -15.98
C ASP A 281 -18.51 -20.53 -16.59
N GLY A 282 -18.71 -19.33 -17.14
CA GLY A 282 -19.95 -18.92 -17.80
C GLY A 282 -21.08 -18.59 -16.82
N LEU A 283 -20.70 -18.05 -15.65
CA LEU A 283 -21.64 -17.69 -14.58
C LEU A 283 -22.62 -16.61 -15.02
N THR A 284 -23.85 -16.66 -14.51
CA THR A 284 -24.93 -15.75 -14.90
C THR A 284 -25.42 -14.91 -13.72
N GLY A 285 -25.71 -13.62 -13.98
CA GLY A 285 -26.37 -12.76 -13.01
C GLY A 285 -25.65 -12.67 -11.66
N ASP A 286 -26.36 -13.07 -10.60
CA ASP A 286 -25.87 -13.03 -9.22
C ASP A 286 -25.03 -14.27 -8.82
N GLU A 287 -24.80 -15.22 -9.73
CA GLU A 287 -23.83 -16.31 -9.51
C GLU A 287 -22.39 -15.78 -9.50
N ILE A 288 -22.14 -14.67 -10.18
CA ILE A 288 -20.86 -13.96 -10.17
C ILE A 288 -20.75 -13.20 -8.84
N PRO A 289 -19.70 -13.36 -8.03
CA PRO A 289 -19.54 -12.58 -6.80
C PRO A 289 -19.46 -11.08 -7.05
N ILE A 290 -19.98 -10.29 -6.11
CA ILE A 290 -20.02 -8.82 -6.25
C ILE A 290 -18.61 -8.21 -6.39
N SER A 291 -17.61 -8.81 -5.75
CA SER A 291 -16.19 -8.48 -5.87
C SER A 291 -15.74 -8.51 -7.34
N ALA A 292 -15.94 -9.66 -8.01
CA ALA A 292 -15.63 -9.85 -9.42
C ALA A 292 -16.45 -8.92 -10.34
N GLN A 293 -17.75 -8.73 -10.09
CA GLN A 293 -18.59 -7.87 -10.93
C GLN A 293 -18.16 -6.39 -10.90
N ILE A 294 -17.73 -5.88 -9.73
CA ILE A 294 -17.24 -4.50 -9.58
C ILE A 294 -15.88 -4.35 -10.26
N VAL A 295 -14.97 -5.30 -10.07
CA VAL A 295 -13.64 -5.23 -10.69
C VAL A 295 -13.73 -5.35 -12.20
N ALA A 296 -14.63 -6.20 -12.73
CA ALA A 296 -14.86 -6.34 -14.17
C ALA A 296 -15.18 -5.01 -14.86
N ILE A 297 -16.06 -4.18 -14.26
CA ILE A 297 -16.41 -2.88 -14.85
C ILE A 297 -15.30 -1.84 -14.66
N ALA A 298 -14.54 -1.94 -13.56
CA ALA A 298 -13.41 -1.06 -13.27
C ALA A 298 -12.27 -1.29 -14.28
N ASP A 299 -11.91 -2.55 -14.52
CA ASP A 299 -10.92 -2.97 -15.52
C ASP A 299 -11.33 -2.53 -16.93
N VAL A 300 -12.58 -2.81 -17.34
CA VAL A 300 -13.09 -2.39 -18.65
C VAL A 300 -13.07 -0.88 -18.82
N TYR A 301 -13.45 -0.13 -17.79
CA TYR A 301 -13.39 1.33 -17.85
C TYR A 301 -11.93 1.80 -18.05
N ASP A 302 -10.99 1.29 -17.24
CA ASP A 302 -9.59 1.68 -17.34
C ASP A 302 -8.99 1.31 -18.72
N ALA A 303 -9.24 0.10 -19.20
CA ALA A 303 -8.79 -0.39 -20.51
C ALA A 303 -9.33 0.44 -21.70
N LEU A 304 -10.42 1.19 -21.51
CA LEU A 304 -10.95 2.12 -22.51
C LEU A 304 -10.31 3.51 -22.39
N THR A 305 -10.03 3.99 -21.18
CA THR A 305 -9.56 5.36 -20.93
C THR A 305 -8.04 5.49 -20.81
N SER A 306 -7.31 4.39 -20.71
CA SER A 306 -5.85 4.35 -20.63
C SER A 306 -5.23 4.17 -22.02
N GLU A 307 -4.07 4.80 -22.23
CA GLU A 307 -3.29 4.63 -23.45
C GLU A 307 -2.53 3.30 -23.38
N ARG A 308 -2.58 2.50 -24.45
CA ARG A 308 -1.87 1.21 -24.55
C ARG A 308 -1.00 1.23 -25.81
N VAL A 309 0.06 0.41 -25.81
CA VAL A 309 1.03 0.27 -26.93
C VAL A 309 0.36 0.17 -28.30
N TYR A 310 -0.82 -0.46 -28.37
CA TYR A 310 -1.56 -0.73 -29.60
C TYR A 310 -2.82 0.11 -29.80
N LYS A 311 -3.21 0.98 -28.85
CA LYS A 311 -4.51 1.65 -28.85
C LYS A 311 -4.48 3.01 -28.15
N LYS A 312 -4.95 4.05 -28.84
CA LYS A 312 -5.22 5.36 -28.24
C LYS A 312 -6.38 5.28 -27.24
N ALA A 313 -6.23 5.97 -26.11
CA ALA A 313 -7.28 6.13 -25.11
C ALA A 313 -8.55 6.74 -25.72
N PHE A 314 -9.71 6.23 -25.32
CA PHE A 314 -10.99 6.90 -25.54
C PHE A 314 -11.18 8.02 -24.51
N SER A 315 -11.89 9.08 -24.90
CA SER A 315 -12.36 10.08 -23.94
C SER A 315 -13.31 9.45 -22.91
N HIS A 316 -13.33 9.98 -21.69
CA HIS A 316 -14.28 9.60 -20.64
C HIS A 316 -15.72 9.41 -21.15
N ASP A 317 -16.26 10.41 -21.86
CA ASP A 317 -17.65 10.37 -22.33
C ASP A 317 -17.89 9.19 -23.30
N LYS A 318 -16.94 8.96 -24.22
CA LYS A 318 -17.01 7.84 -25.16
C LYS A 318 -16.91 6.48 -24.46
N ALA A 319 -16.03 6.33 -23.46
CA ALA A 319 -15.91 5.10 -22.68
C ALA A 319 -17.20 4.80 -21.93
N MET A 320 -17.80 5.81 -21.29
CA MET A 320 -19.09 5.72 -20.62
C MET A 320 -20.20 5.29 -21.59
N ASP A 321 -20.29 5.89 -22.78
CA ASP A 321 -21.28 5.51 -23.79
C ASP A 321 -21.12 4.05 -24.23
N MET A 322 -19.89 3.59 -24.48
CA MET A 322 -19.62 2.21 -24.91
C MET A 322 -20.05 1.19 -23.84
N ILE A 323 -19.73 1.46 -22.57
CA ILE A 323 -20.11 0.57 -21.45
C ILE A 323 -21.64 0.56 -21.28
N LEU A 324 -22.28 1.74 -21.25
CA LEU A 324 -23.72 1.85 -20.99
C LEU A 324 -24.58 1.32 -22.14
N ASN A 325 -24.08 1.37 -23.39
CA ASN A 325 -24.75 0.80 -24.56
C ASN A 325 -24.49 -0.71 -24.75
N GLY A 326 -23.68 -1.32 -23.88
CA GLY A 326 -23.40 -2.76 -23.91
C GLY A 326 -22.37 -3.20 -24.96
N GLU A 327 -21.61 -2.27 -25.54
CA GLU A 327 -20.55 -2.58 -26.51
C GLU A 327 -19.39 -3.35 -25.84
N CYS A 328 -19.21 -3.18 -24.53
CA CYS A 328 -18.12 -3.77 -23.76
C CYS A 328 -18.51 -5.03 -22.99
N GLY A 329 -19.78 -5.44 -23.01
CA GLY A 329 -20.24 -6.49 -22.10
C GLY A 329 -21.66 -6.31 -21.61
N SER A 330 -22.16 -7.34 -20.93
CA SER A 330 -23.34 -7.20 -20.08
C SER A 330 -22.86 -7.14 -18.63
N PHE A 331 -23.23 -6.07 -17.93
CA PHE A 331 -22.91 -5.85 -16.53
C PHE A 331 -24.19 -5.75 -15.70
N ASN A 332 -24.05 -5.95 -14.40
CA ASN A 332 -25.15 -5.79 -13.47
C ASN A 332 -25.76 -4.38 -13.57
N PRO A 333 -27.08 -4.25 -13.78
CA PRO A 333 -27.74 -2.95 -13.91
C PRO A 333 -27.53 -2.00 -12.73
N ILE A 334 -27.39 -2.53 -11.51
CA ILE A 334 -27.12 -1.72 -10.31
C ILE A 334 -25.70 -1.14 -10.36
N ILE A 335 -24.73 -1.93 -10.82
CA ILE A 335 -23.34 -1.48 -10.96
C ILE A 335 -23.21 -0.46 -12.08
N LEU A 336 -23.91 -0.65 -13.21
CA LEU A 336 -23.98 0.36 -14.28
C LEU A 336 -24.56 1.68 -13.77
N LYS A 337 -25.55 1.61 -12.87
CA LYS A 337 -26.10 2.80 -12.20
C LYS A 337 -25.07 3.45 -11.28
N CYS A 338 -24.28 2.67 -10.52
CA CYS A 338 -23.17 3.17 -9.71
C CYS A 338 -22.13 3.90 -10.58
N LEU A 339 -21.70 3.28 -11.68
CA LEU A 339 -20.75 3.87 -12.62
C LEU A 339 -21.26 5.19 -13.17
N LYS A 340 -22.53 5.23 -13.61
CA LYS A 340 -23.16 6.45 -14.12
C LYS A 340 -23.23 7.57 -13.07
N ASP A 341 -23.61 7.23 -11.84
CA ASP A 341 -23.75 8.22 -10.75
C ASP A 341 -22.38 8.75 -10.29
N SER A 342 -21.34 7.92 -10.37
CA SER A 342 -19.97 8.24 -9.93
C SER A 342 -19.03 8.70 -11.06
N ALA A 343 -19.51 8.78 -12.30
CA ALA A 343 -18.68 9.03 -13.49
C ALA A 343 -17.78 10.28 -13.37
N ALA A 344 -18.35 11.38 -12.87
CA ALA A 344 -17.60 12.63 -12.67
C ALA A 344 -16.53 12.50 -11.58
N ALA A 345 -16.82 11.78 -10.49
CA ALA A 345 -15.86 11.53 -9.43
C ALA A 345 -14.69 10.67 -9.92
N ILE A 346 -15.00 9.59 -10.66
CA ILE A 346 -14.00 8.73 -11.29
C ILE A 346 -13.09 9.56 -12.22
N LYS A 347 -13.67 10.35 -13.13
CA LYS A 347 -12.89 11.20 -14.05
C LYS A 347 -11.94 12.13 -13.28
N ASN A 348 -12.43 12.78 -12.23
CA ASN A 348 -11.64 13.73 -11.46
C ASN A 348 -10.50 13.06 -10.69
N GLU A 349 -10.73 11.90 -10.08
CA GLU A 349 -9.69 11.18 -9.35
C GLU A 349 -8.60 10.64 -10.29
N LEU A 350 -8.98 10.07 -11.44
CA LEU A 350 -8.00 9.58 -12.41
C LEU A 350 -7.16 10.73 -13.04
N LEU A 351 -7.75 11.92 -13.18
CA LEU A 351 -7.02 13.11 -13.66
C LEU A 351 -5.98 13.63 -12.66
N LYS A 352 -6.21 13.49 -11.36
CA LYS A 352 -5.21 13.87 -10.34
C LYS A 352 -3.96 13.00 -10.42
N ASN A 353 -4.10 11.76 -10.89
CA ASN A 353 -3.02 10.78 -10.98
C ASN A 353 -2.18 10.89 -12.28
N THR A 354 -2.52 11.77 -13.23
CA THR A 354 -1.98 11.79 -14.61
C THR A 354 -1.19 13.06 -15.02
N VAL A 355 -0.87 13.99 -14.10
CA VAL A 355 -0.24 15.30 -14.44
C VAL A 355 1.31 15.32 -14.40
N ALA A 356 2.03 14.28 -14.85
CA ALA A 356 3.50 14.29 -15.00
C ALA A 356 3.93 13.57 -16.31
N SER A 357 5.19 13.69 -16.73
CA SER A 357 5.67 12.99 -17.93
C SER A 357 5.74 11.47 -17.66
N PRO A 358 5.52 10.55 -18.64
CA PRO A 358 5.41 9.11 -18.37
C PRO A 358 6.55 8.53 -17.50
N ASP A 359 7.80 8.93 -17.75
CA ASP A 359 8.97 8.48 -16.97
C ASP A 359 9.12 9.16 -15.60
N GLU A 360 8.69 10.42 -15.46
CA GLU A 360 8.60 11.07 -14.16
C GLU A 360 7.38 10.59 -13.38
N GLN A 361 6.33 10.14 -14.07
CA GLN A 361 5.04 9.80 -13.50
C GLN A 361 5.07 8.39 -12.94
N GLU A 362 5.67 7.41 -13.63
CA GLU A 362 5.90 6.10 -13.04
C GLU A 362 6.72 6.20 -11.75
N LEU A 363 7.77 7.03 -11.75
CA LEU A 363 8.59 7.26 -10.57
C LEU A 363 7.84 8.07 -9.49
N LYS A 364 7.08 9.10 -9.88
CA LYS A 364 6.31 9.96 -8.97
C LYS A 364 5.03 9.31 -8.46
N ASN A 365 4.54 8.27 -9.13
CA ASN A 365 3.43 7.43 -8.70
C ASN A 365 3.91 6.33 -7.78
N LEU A 366 5.07 5.72 -8.07
CA LEU A 366 5.78 4.93 -7.08
C LEU A 366 6.04 5.80 -5.84
N GLU A 367 6.51 7.03 -6.03
CA GLU A 367 6.66 8.01 -4.96
C GLU A 367 5.32 8.36 -4.30
N ASN A 368 4.20 8.60 -4.99
CA ASN A 368 2.92 8.96 -4.35
C ASN A 368 2.27 7.78 -3.62
N VAL A 369 2.43 6.56 -4.12
CA VAL A 369 2.05 5.32 -3.40
C VAL A 369 2.94 5.14 -2.16
N LEU A 370 4.22 5.54 -2.23
CA LEU A 370 5.16 5.54 -1.11
C LEU A 370 5.05 6.78 -0.18
N LEU A 371 4.54 7.92 -0.67
CA LEU A 371 4.46 9.25 -0.01
C LEU A 371 3.07 9.55 0.52
N SER A 372 2.05 8.77 0.17
CA SER A 372 0.72 8.84 0.81
C SER A 372 0.76 8.41 2.28
N HIS A 373 1.92 7.97 2.76
CA HIS A 373 2.06 7.43 4.09
C HIS A 373 3.38 7.90 4.68
N ASP A 374 3.29 8.81 5.64
CA ASP A 374 4.42 9.48 6.27
C ASP A 374 5.50 8.51 6.78
N GLU A 375 6.73 9.01 6.69
CA GLU A 375 8.02 8.44 7.09
C GLU A 375 8.61 7.30 6.26
N LEU A 376 9.72 7.61 5.55
CA LEU A 376 10.90 6.75 5.32
C LEU A 376 12.02 7.57 4.62
N SER A 377 12.77 8.36 5.41
CA SER A 377 13.82 9.26 4.88
C SER A 377 15.04 8.53 4.28
N THR A 378 15.28 7.28 4.66
CA THR A 378 16.40 6.45 4.19
C THR A 378 16.14 5.88 2.79
N THR A 379 14.93 5.40 2.52
CA THR A 379 14.53 4.90 1.18
C THR A 379 14.51 6.04 0.16
N LYS A 380 14.02 7.22 0.57
CA LYS A 380 13.99 8.44 -0.26
C LYS A 380 15.39 8.89 -0.68
N ARG A 381 16.39 8.76 0.20
CA ARG A 381 17.78 9.15 -0.10
C ARG A 381 18.44 8.19 -1.10
N THR A 382 18.27 6.89 -0.91
CA THR A 382 18.85 5.89 -1.81
C THR A 382 18.20 5.94 -3.19
N MET A 383 16.88 6.09 -3.26
CA MET A 383 16.16 6.23 -4.53
C MET A 383 16.49 7.53 -5.26
N ASN A 384 16.62 8.66 -4.54
CA ASN A 384 17.09 9.91 -5.15
C ASN A 384 18.50 9.76 -5.72
N LEU A 385 19.40 9.05 -5.03
CA LEU A 385 20.75 8.80 -5.54
C LEU A 385 20.74 7.95 -6.82
N LEU A 386 19.92 6.88 -6.85
CA LEU A 386 19.76 6.04 -8.05
C LEU A 386 19.11 6.81 -9.20
N ASN A 387 18.11 7.65 -8.93
CA ASN A 387 17.44 8.46 -9.94
C ASN A 387 18.35 9.57 -10.48
N ILE A 388 19.15 10.22 -9.62
CA ILE A 388 20.18 11.17 -10.04
C ILE A 388 21.21 10.48 -10.93
N GLU A 389 21.66 9.26 -10.59
CA GLU A 389 22.56 8.50 -11.46
C GLU A 389 21.91 8.09 -12.77
N ARG A 390 20.62 7.71 -12.79
CA ARG A 390 19.88 7.41 -14.03
C ARG A 390 19.77 8.65 -14.94
N ILE A 391 19.26 9.77 -14.41
CA ILE A 391 19.14 11.04 -15.15
C ILE A 391 20.51 11.50 -15.65
N LYS A 392 21.55 11.34 -14.84
CA LYS A 392 22.91 11.67 -15.22
C LYS A 392 23.40 10.77 -16.38
N ASN A 393 23.15 9.47 -16.31
CA ASN A 393 23.49 8.53 -17.39
C ASN A 393 22.71 8.82 -18.68
N ASP A 394 21.41 9.10 -18.58
CA ASP A 394 20.55 9.40 -19.73
C ASP A 394 20.98 10.73 -20.38
N PHE A 395 21.20 11.78 -19.58
CA PHE A 395 21.72 13.06 -20.04
C PHE A 395 23.07 12.91 -20.75
N PHE A 396 24.02 12.18 -20.16
CA PHE A 396 25.32 11.97 -20.80
C PHE A 396 25.21 11.14 -22.08
N THR A 397 24.34 10.14 -22.12
CA THR A 397 24.12 9.31 -23.32
C THR A 397 23.48 10.13 -24.45
N ASP A 398 22.49 10.97 -24.14
CA ASP A 398 21.82 11.83 -25.13
C ASP A 398 22.72 12.98 -25.63
N VAL A 399 23.56 13.54 -24.75
CA VAL A 399 24.45 14.66 -25.12
C VAL A 399 25.68 14.19 -25.91
N LEU A 400 26.21 12.99 -25.60
CA LEU A 400 27.42 12.50 -26.25
C LEU A 400 27.18 11.96 -27.67
N ASN A 401 25.94 11.56 -28.01
CA ASN A 401 25.59 10.99 -29.32
C ASN A 401 26.50 9.81 -29.72
N GLU A 402 27.10 9.16 -28.73
CA GLU A 402 28.00 8.01 -28.86
C GLU A 402 27.20 6.72 -28.65
N ILE A 403 27.64 5.64 -29.29
CA ILE A 403 26.98 4.33 -29.19
C ILE A 403 27.45 3.69 -27.88
N THR A 404 26.58 3.66 -26.87
CA THR A 404 26.82 2.99 -25.58
C THR A 404 26.05 1.67 -25.49
N PHE A 405 26.61 0.72 -24.74
CA PHE A 405 25.98 -0.57 -24.50
C PHE A 405 26.29 -1.11 -23.11
N GLU A 406 25.39 -1.94 -22.60
CA GLU A 406 25.57 -2.69 -21.36
C GLU A 406 25.36 -4.19 -21.64
N TYR A 407 26.25 -5.03 -21.10
CA TYR A 407 26.13 -6.47 -21.16
C TYR A 407 26.10 -7.07 -19.75
N VAL A 408 25.08 -7.87 -19.45
CA VAL A 408 24.97 -8.64 -18.20
C VAL A 408 25.28 -10.11 -18.47
N SER A 409 26.07 -10.75 -17.60
CA SER A 409 26.59 -12.11 -17.82
C SER A 409 25.60 -13.22 -17.44
N ALA A 410 24.67 -12.96 -16.51
CA ALA A 410 23.73 -13.94 -15.99
C ALA A 410 22.37 -13.29 -15.64
N PRO A 411 21.34 -13.39 -16.51
CA PRO A 411 21.37 -14.03 -17.83
C PRO A 411 22.12 -13.19 -18.89
N PRO A 412 22.76 -13.82 -19.90
CA PRO A 412 23.45 -13.13 -21.00
C PRO A 412 22.53 -12.16 -21.74
N THR A 413 22.70 -10.86 -21.53
CA THR A 413 21.79 -9.83 -22.02
C THR A 413 22.58 -8.63 -22.50
N LEU A 414 22.27 -8.10 -23.68
CA LEU A 414 22.82 -6.87 -24.23
C LEU A 414 21.72 -5.80 -24.28
N THR A 415 21.99 -4.65 -23.68
CA THR A 415 21.10 -3.47 -23.67
C THR A 415 21.78 -2.32 -24.39
N LEU A 416 21.04 -1.62 -25.24
CA LEU A 416 21.48 -0.46 -26.02
C LEU A 416 20.58 0.74 -25.72
N SER A 417 21.15 1.94 -25.79
CA SER A 417 20.32 3.14 -25.89
C SER A 417 19.54 3.14 -27.20
N LYS A 418 18.44 3.91 -27.26
CA LYS A 418 17.62 4.02 -28.48
C LYS A 418 18.44 4.52 -29.68
N SER A 419 19.29 5.51 -29.46
CA SER A 419 20.20 6.04 -30.49
C SER A 419 21.24 5.00 -30.94
N ALA A 420 21.78 4.20 -30.03
CA ALA A 420 22.70 3.10 -30.35
C ALA A 420 22.03 1.97 -31.14
N SER A 421 20.81 1.60 -30.74
CA SER A 421 19.97 0.61 -31.43
C SER A 421 19.69 1.02 -32.87
N ASP A 422 19.24 2.27 -33.08
CA ASP A 422 18.99 2.82 -34.41
C ASP A 422 20.27 2.84 -35.27
N ALA A 423 21.40 3.23 -34.69
CA ALA A 423 22.68 3.33 -35.39
C ALA A 423 23.26 1.95 -35.79
N LEU A 424 23.08 0.93 -34.95
CA LEU A 424 23.60 -0.42 -35.18
C LEU A 424 22.63 -1.33 -35.94
N GLY A 425 21.35 -0.96 -36.02
CA GLY A 425 20.30 -1.82 -36.57
C GLY A 425 20.05 -3.06 -35.71
N LEU A 426 20.14 -2.89 -34.39
CA LEU A 426 19.96 -3.92 -33.36
C LEU A 426 18.75 -3.58 -32.50
N ASP A 427 18.07 -4.57 -31.93
CA ASP A 427 17.06 -4.30 -30.90
C ASP A 427 17.69 -3.68 -29.64
N THR A 428 16.96 -2.81 -28.94
CA THR A 428 17.44 -2.17 -27.70
C THR A 428 17.75 -3.17 -26.58
N PHE A 429 17.18 -4.38 -26.67
CA PHE A 429 17.35 -5.45 -25.72
C PHE A 429 17.49 -6.78 -26.44
N ILE A 430 18.62 -7.47 -26.22
CA ILE A 430 18.95 -8.73 -26.89
C ILE A 430 19.36 -9.77 -25.85
N MET A 431 18.58 -10.84 -25.72
CA MET A 431 18.98 -12.02 -24.95
C MET A 431 19.93 -12.92 -25.76
N ASN A 432 20.90 -13.52 -25.07
CA ASN A 432 21.92 -14.40 -25.66
C ASN A 432 22.60 -13.77 -26.89
N PRO A 433 23.22 -12.59 -26.76
CA PRO A 433 23.74 -11.81 -27.89
C PRO A 433 24.77 -12.55 -28.75
N LEU A 434 25.56 -13.46 -28.16
CA LEU A 434 26.53 -14.27 -28.89
C LEU A 434 25.90 -15.25 -29.89
N ASN A 435 24.62 -15.57 -29.74
CA ASN A 435 23.85 -16.45 -30.62
C ASN A 435 22.78 -15.70 -31.42
N ASN A 436 22.71 -14.36 -31.30
CA ASN A 436 21.70 -13.56 -31.98
C ASN A 436 22.16 -13.18 -33.41
N GLU A 437 21.32 -13.43 -34.41
CA GLU A 437 21.66 -13.18 -35.82
C GLU A 437 21.95 -11.70 -36.11
N GLN A 438 21.27 -10.76 -35.46
CA GLN A 438 21.50 -9.32 -35.67
C GLN A 438 22.90 -8.93 -35.18
N VAL A 439 23.30 -9.42 -33.99
CA VAL A 439 24.63 -9.16 -33.40
C VAL A 439 25.74 -9.80 -34.24
N LEU A 440 25.54 -11.03 -34.71
CA LEU A 440 26.49 -11.71 -35.58
C LEU A 440 26.63 -11.04 -36.96
N ASN A 441 25.61 -10.30 -37.41
CA ASN A 441 25.65 -9.49 -38.62
C ASN A 441 26.24 -8.08 -38.41
N MET A 442 26.35 -7.63 -37.16
CA MET A 442 26.88 -6.30 -36.81
C MET A 442 28.40 -6.23 -36.97
N MET A 443 29.13 -7.31 -36.63
CA MET A 443 30.58 -7.35 -36.65
C MET A 443 31.12 -8.74 -36.98
N ASP A 444 32.40 -8.83 -37.34
CA ASP A 444 33.04 -10.12 -37.64
C ASP A 444 33.03 -11.06 -36.42
N SER A 445 32.73 -12.34 -36.66
CA SER A 445 32.64 -13.34 -35.59
C SER A 445 33.96 -13.56 -34.83
N MET A 446 35.10 -13.31 -35.46
CA MET A 446 36.42 -13.36 -34.84
C MET A 446 36.63 -12.14 -33.93
N ASP A 447 36.24 -10.95 -34.39
CA ASP A 447 36.30 -9.73 -33.59
C ASP A 447 35.39 -9.83 -32.36
N LEU A 448 34.16 -10.33 -32.51
CA LEU A 448 33.23 -10.53 -31.39
C LEU A 448 33.79 -11.50 -30.34
N LYS A 449 34.40 -12.61 -30.77
CA LYS A 449 35.05 -13.58 -29.87
C LYS A 449 36.28 -12.97 -29.18
N ASN A 450 37.07 -12.19 -29.90
CA ASN A 450 38.24 -11.52 -29.34
C ASN A 450 37.84 -10.48 -28.31
N VAL A 451 36.85 -9.62 -28.60
CA VAL A 451 36.29 -8.64 -27.66
C VAL A 451 35.79 -9.35 -26.40
N SER A 452 34.99 -10.40 -26.55
CA SER A 452 34.49 -11.19 -25.43
C SER A 452 35.63 -11.75 -24.58
N ARG A 453 36.65 -12.33 -25.20
CA ARG A 453 37.82 -12.87 -24.50
C ARG A 453 38.59 -11.78 -23.74
N THR A 454 38.89 -10.66 -24.40
CA THR A 454 39.62 -9.53 -23.79
C THR A 454 38.86 -8.96 -22.59
N ILE A 455 37.53 -8.92 -22.64
CA ILE A 455 36.68 -8.52 -21.50
C ILE A 455 36.76 -9.54 -20.36
N HIS A 456 36.69 -10.85 -20.65
CA HIS A 456 36.76 -11.89 -19.62
C HIS A 456 38.14 -12.00 -18.97
N ASP A 457 39.20 -11.55 -19.65
CA ASP A 457 40.57 -11.53 -19.12
C ASP A 457 40.83 -10.31 -18.18
N THR A 458 39.84 -9.43 -17.98
CA THR A 458 39.96 -8.31 -17.02
C THR A 458 39.90 -8.74 -15.56
N THR A 459 40.33 -7.85 -14.65
CA THR A 459 40.20 -8.06 -13.20
C THR A 459 39.59 -6.82 -12.54
N PRO A 460 39.10 -6.90 -11.29
CA PRO A 460 38.63 -5.73 -10.55
C PRO A 460 39.66 -4.59 -10.48
N GLU A 461 40.95 -4.91 -10.41
CA GLU A 461 42.07 -3.96 -10.37
C GLU A 461 42.40 -3.36 -11.74
N ASN A 462 42.10 -4.08 -12.82
CA ASN A 462 42.29 -3.62 -14.19
C ASN A 462 41.05 -3.93 -15.06
N PRO A 463 39.94 -3.17 -14.89
CA PRO A 463 38.66 -3.53 -15.48
C PRO A 463 38.47 -3.00 -16.90
N THR A 464 39.37 -2.14 -17.41
CA THR A 464 39.16 -1.42 -18.68
C THR A 464 39.99 -2.02 -19.80
N VAL A 465 39.36 -2.22 -20.97
CA VAL A 465 40.00 -2.73 -22.18
C VAL A 465 39.58 -1.90 -23.39
N GLU A 466 40.50 -1.74 -24.33
CA GLU A 466 40.23 -1.11 -25.62
C GLU A 466 40.45 -2.13 -26.75
N TYR A 467 39.55 -2.14 -27.72
CA TYR A 467 39.65 -3.02 -28.88
C TYR A 467 39.19 -2.29 -30.15
N THR A 468 39.97 -2.39 -31.23
CA THR A 468 39.60 -1.83 -32.53
C THR A 468 39.00 -2.92 -33.40
N CYS A 469 37.78 -2.70 -33.90
CA CYS A 469 37.11 -3.62 -34.80
C CYS A 469 36.26 -2.89 -35.84
N LYS A 470 35.77 -3.65 -36.82
CA LYS A 470 34.82 -3.11 -37.81
C LYS A 470 33.40 -3.42 -37.36
N VAL A 471 32.61 -2.35 -37.19
CA VAL A 471 31.21 -2.41 -36.77
C VAL A 471 30.34 -1.82 -37.87
N LYS A 472 29.23 -2.49 -38.17
CA LYS A 472 28.24 -2.00 -39.12
C LYS A 472 27.39 -0.93 -38.47
N ILE A 473 27.51 0.32 -38.93
CA ILE A 473 26.75 1.48 -38.44
C ILE A 473 26.00 2.10 -39.61
N ASN A 474 24.69 2.25 -39.48
CA ASN A 474 23.79 2.72 -40.54
C ASN A 474 23.97 1.94 -41.87
N GLY A 475 24.23 0.64 -41.77
CA GLY A 475 24.42 -0.24 -42.93
C GLY A 475 25.84 -0.31 -43.50
N GLU A 476 26.76 0.57 -43.08
CA GLU A 476 28.15 0.62 -43.57
C GLU A 476 29.13 0.06 -42.53
N LEU A 477 30.10 -0.76 -42.96
CA LEU A 477 31.19 -1.22 -42.10
C LEU A 477 32.18 -0.09 -41.85
N LYS A 478 32.27 0.36 -40.60
CA LYS A 478 33.18 1.42 -40.15
C LYS A 478 34.16 0.85 -39.13
N GLU A 479 35.42 1.25 -39.23
CA GLU A 479 36.42 0.93 -38.22
C GLU A 479 36.18 1.82 -37.00
N LYS A 480 36.06 1.21 -35.83
CA LYS A 480 35.69 1.87 -34.59
C LYS A 480 36.52 1.32 -33.44
N ARG A 481 36.66 2.13 -32.40
CA ARG A 481 37.31 1.70 -31.16
C ARG A 481 36.25 1.48 -30.09
N LEU A 482 36.25 0.27 -29.52
CA LEU A 482 35.43 -0.11 -28.39
C LEU A 482 36.24 0.11 -27.12
N ILE A 483 35.69 0.87 -26.18
CA ILE A 483 36.22 1.00 -24.83
C ILE A 483 35.22 0.31 -23.91
N CYS A 484 35.65 -0.76 -23.25
CA CYS A 484 34.81 -1.56 -22.37
C CYS A 484 35.37 -1.54 -20.95
N ARG A 485 34.48 -1.47 -19.96
CA ARG A 485 34.82 -1.60 -18.54
C ARG A 485 34.00 -2.71 -17.91
N SER A 486 34.68 -3.70 -17.34
CA SER A 486 34.04 -4.80 -16.63
C SER A 486 33.48 -4.35 -15.28
N VAL A 487 32.31 -4.89 -14.95
CA VAL A 487 31.56 -4.65 -13.72
C VAL A 487 31.67 -5.90 -12.85
N TRP A 488 32.05 -5.70 -11.59
CA TRP A 488 32.31 -6.77 -10.63
C TRP A 488 31.47 -6.57 -9.36
N SER A 489 31.09 -7.66 -8.69
CA SER A 489 30.38 -7.60 -7.42
C SER A 489 31.27 -7.07 -6.29
N ILE A 490 30.63 -6.50 -5.26
CA ILE A 490 31.30 -5.90 -4.08
C ILE A 490 31.54 -6.97 -2.98
N ASP A 491 31.34 -8.25 -3.31
CA ASP A 491 31.50 -9.35 -2.37
C ASP A 491 32.97 -9.56 -1.98
N ARG A 492 33.22 -10.30 -0.88
CA ARG A 492 34.58 -10.69 -0.45
C ARG A 492 35.39 -11.39 -1.55
N THR A 493 34.71 -12.04 -2.49
CA THR A 493 35.29 -12.59 -3.72
C THR A 493 34.53 -11.98 -4.90
N PRO A 494 35.10 -10.96 -5.56
CA PRO A 494 34.42 -10.26 -6.67
C PRO A 494 34.05 -11.23 -7.79
N GLN A 495 32.78 -11.21 -8.20
CA GLN A 495 32.30 -11.98 -9.33
C GLN A 495 32.03 -11.06 -10.53
N TYR A 496 32.33 -11.53 -11.73
CA TYR A 496 32.07 -10.78 -12.96
C TYR A 496 30.56 -10.70 -13.21
N ILE A 497 30.03 -9.48 -13.20
CA ILE A 497 28.60 -9.19 -13.41
C ILE A 497 28.34 -8.89 -14.89
N GLY A 498 29.25 -8.16 -15.55
CA GLY A 498 28.98 -7.65 -16.88
C GLY A 498 30.00 -6.66 -17.40
N VAL A 499 29.63 -5.92 -18.44
CA VAL A 499 30.43 -4.88 -19.06
C VAL A 499 29.56 -3.67 -19.40
N ILE A 500 30.14 -2.49 -19.24
CA ILE A 500 29.63 -1.26 -19.84
C ILE A 500 30.63 -0.84 -20.91
N GLY A 501 30.15 -0.52 -22.11
CA GLY A 501 31.01 -0.18 -23.23
C GLY A 501 30.53 1.00 -24.04
N ILE A 502 31.47 1.60 -24.77
CA ILE A 502 31.23 2.70 -25.69
C ILE A 502 32.00 2.48 -26.99
N VAL A 503 31.38 2.86 -28.11
CA VAL A 503 31.96 2.78 -29.45
C VAL A 503 32.25 4.19 -29.93
N ILE A 504 33.52 4.50 -30.14
CA ILE A 504 33.99 5.82 -30.57
C ILE A 504 34.66 5.78 -31.94
N ASP A 505 34.69 6.94 -32.61
CA ASP A 505 35.48 7.15 -33.82
C ASP A 505 36.99 7.06 -33.54
N ILE A 506 37.73 6.67 -34.57
CA ILE A 506 39.20 6.60 -34.57
C ILE A 506 39.80 7.88 -35.12
#